data_AF-A0A182MTQ5-F1
#
_entry.id   AF-A0A182MTQ5-F1
#
_cell.length_a   1.000
_cell.length_b   1.000
_cell.length_c   1.000
_cell.angle_alpha   90.00
_cell.angle_beta   90.00
_cell.angle_gamma   90.00
#
_symmetry.space_group_name_H-M   'P 1'
#
loop_
_entity.id
_entity.type
_entity.pdbx_description
1 polymer ?
#
loop_
_entity_poly.entity_id
_entity_poly.type
_entity_poly.pdbx_seq_one_letter_code
_entity_poly.pdbx_strand_id
1 'polypeptide(L)'
;MLEKGLATVINYRQDDEQRSPEYDKLRAAQEQAIKGQKGMHAKKQTPSHRINDLTTDHSRIKHHYLPSWQRALRTEALVEFVASGSRLRIYCPKESCLVTFLLAGISCRRSSRPAIGGAPAQEAEPYGDEALQFTREKVLQRDVSVKIETTDKQATSVIGWLFTDHNVNLSVALVEEGLAEVHFTAEKSDYYRVLRDAEARAKAQRKNIWKDYVEKAVEEEKDEIDDTPDVNTPAERKVKFESVVVTEVTPELQFYAQHTDQGAKLEELMTKLRQDFKAMPPVTGSYAPRRGDLCAAKFSEDDEWYRAKVEKVEKGGNVSILYIDYGNRENVPSTRLAMLPPTFISEKPFAHLYVPALLLLPTDPDDRAEAVKAFSQDVLNRTLNMNVEYRISGTEYVTLVDPSTKADIAEDLIADGYLIADKNKKDRRLAKLIADYKDAEQKARKHHKGIWQYGDSTEDQAGEFGLSR
;
A
#
# COMPACT_ATOMS: atom_id res chain seq x y z
N MET A 1 33.27 24.01 -21.74
CA MET A 1 33.10 22.86 -22.67
C MET A 1 34.16 22.86 -23.76
N LEU A 2 34.34 23.98 -24.48
CA LEU A 2 35.29 24.12 -25.59
C LEU A 2 36.74 23.77 -25.22
N GLU A 3 37.29 24.31 -24.12
CA GLU A 3 38.67 24.02 -23.66
C GLU A 3 38.93 22.53 -23.35
N LYS A 4 37.87 21.76 -23.05
CA LYS A 4 37.91 20.32 -22.80
C LYS A 4 37.65 19.50 -24.07
N GLY A 5 37.37 20.14 -25.21
CA GLY A 5 37.05 19.49 -26.49
C GLY A 5 35.71 18.75 -26.49
N LEU A 6 34.74 19.20 -25.70
CA LEU A 6 33.41 18.58 -25.59
C LEU A 6 32.35 19.25 -26.49
N ALA A 7 32.72 20.32 -27.19
CA ALA A 7 31.87 21.07 -28.12
C ALA A 7 32.76 21.78 -29.16
N THR A 8 32.16 22.26 -30.25
CA THR A 8 32.80 23.13 -31.25
C THR A 8 32.11 24.49 -31.34
N VAL A 9 32.88 25.48 -31.77
CA VAL A 9 32.43 26.83 -32.08
C VAL A 9 31.84 26.82 -33.49
N ILE A 10 30.68 27.45 -33.64
CA ILE A 10 30.08 27.69 -34.95
C ILE A 10 30.93 28.72 -35.70
N ASN A 11 31.25 28.45 -36.96
CA ASN A 11 31.97 29.39 -37.80
C ASN A 11 30.97 30.35 -38.45
N TYR A 12 31.16 31.65 -38.21
CA TYR A 12 30.33 32.71 -38.78
C TYR A 12 31.07 33.44 -39.90
N ARG A 13 30.32 34.03 -40.83
CA ARG A 13 30.87 35.01 -41.79
C ARG A 13 31.17 36.33 -41.07
N GLN A 14 32.05 37.16 -41.62
CA GLN A 14 32.57 38.37 -40.94
C GLN A 14 31.49 39.40 -40.61
N ASP A 15 30.38 39.37 -41.32
CA ASP A 15 29.23 40.26 -41.30
C ASP A 15 28.03 39.70 -40.51
N ASP A 16 28.16 38.52 -39.90
CA ASP A 16 27.07 37.91 -39.15
C ASP A 16 26.99 38.48 -37.72
N GLU A 17 25.99 39.32 -37.50
CA GLU A 17 25.72 39.97 -36.21
C GLU A 17 25.10 39.02 -35.16
N GLN A 18 24.66 37.81 -35.54
CA GLN A 18 24.04 36.84 -34.63
C GLN A 18 25.07 35.91 -33.95
N ARG A 19 26.28 36.41 -33.66
CA ARG A 19 27.32 35.65 -32.94
C ARG A 19 27.38 36.03 -31.47
N SER A 20 27.92 35.11 -30.66
CA SER A 20 28.17 35.37 -29.24
C SER A 20 29.03 36.63 -29.06
N PRO A 21 28.72 37.52 -28.09
CA PRO A 21 29.57 38.66 -27.75
C PRO A 21 30.99 38.26 -27.32
N GLU A 22 31.19 37.00 -26.92
CA GLU A 22 32.49 36.47 -26.50
C GLU A 22 33.14 35.55 -27.57
N TYR A 23 32.76 35.71 -28.85
CA TYR A 23 33.17 34.82 -29.94
C TYR A 23 34.67 34.55 -30.01
N ASP A 24 35.51 35.59 -29.86
CA ASP A 24 36.97 35.43 -29.93
C ASP A 24 37.52 34.59 -28.76
N LYS A 25 36.94 34.71 -27.56
CA LYS A 25 37.28 33.86 -26.42
C LYS A 25 36.89 32.41 -26.68
N LEU A 26 35.70 32.18 -27.24
CA LEU A 26 35.23 30.84 -27.59
C LEU A 26 36.16 30.19 -28.63
N ARG A 27 36.58 30.93 -29.66
CA ARG A 27 37.57 30.42 -30.63
C ARG A 27 38.90 30.08 -29.97
N ALA A 28 39.44 30.98 -29.15
CA ALA A 28 40.69 30.74 -28.45
C ALA A 28 40.62 29.48 -27.57
N ALA A 29 39.50 29.28 -26.85
CA ALA A 29 39.24 28.07 -26.07
C ALA A 29 39.20 26.80 -26.93
N GLN A 30 38.60 26.84 -28.12
CA GLN A 30 38.64 25.71 -29.05
C GLN A 30 40.05 25.44 -29.58
N GLU A 31 40.80 26.47 -29.97
CA GLU A 31 42.19 26.31 -30.44
C GLU A 31 43.08 25.66 -29.36
N GLN A 32 42.88 26.02 -28.09
CA GLN A 32 43.55 25.35 -26.97
C GLN A 32 43.20 23.85 -26.88
N ALA A 33 41.94 23.47 -27.08
CA ALA A 33 41.52 22.08 -27.07
C ALA A 33 42.04 21.29 -28.27
N ILE A 34 42.08 21.89 -29.46
CA ILE A 34 42.67 21.31 -30.67
C ILE A 34 44.17 21.08 -30.47
N LYS A 35 44.89 22.12 -30.03
CA LYS A 35 46.34 22.04 -29.75
C LYS A 35 46.65 21.01 -28.67
N GLY A 36 45.80 20.95 -27.64
CA GLY A 36 45.88 19.98 -26.55
C GLY A 36 45.35 18.58 -26.87
N GLN A 37 44.80 18.35 -28.07
CA GLN A 37 44.18 17.08 -28.47
C GLN A 37 43.20 16.54 -27.43
N LYS A 38 42.32 17.40 -26.92
CA LYS A 38 41.35 17.08 -25.86
C LYS A 38 40.00 16.70 -26.45
N GLY A 39 39.27 15.80 -25.77
CA GLY A 39 37.92 15.41 -26.14
C GLY A 39 37.82 14.89 -27.57
N MET A 40 36.94 15.48 -28.37
CA MET A 40 36.74 15.12 -29.79
C MET A 40 37.94 15.44 -30.70
N HIS A 41 38.89 16.26 -30.24
CA HIS A 41 40.12 16.56 -30.97
C HIS A 41 41.27 15.59 -30.63
N ALA A 42 41.04 14.62 -29.73
CA ALA A 42 42.01 13.59 -29.41
C ALA A 42 42.22 12.65 -30.60
N LYS A 43 43.48 12.23 -30.83
CA LYS A 43 43.82 11.22 -31.86
C LYS A 43 43.57 9.79 -31.40
N LYS A 44 43.31 9.57 -30.10
CA LYS A 44 43.00 8.27 -29.52
C LYS A 44 41.53 7.93 -29.77
N GLN A 45 41.21 6.64 -29.92
CA GLN A 45 39.82 6.19 -29.99
C GLN A 45 39.03 6.68 -28.77
N THR A 46 37.82 7.19 -29.02
CA THR A 46 36.88 7.60 -27.98
C THR A 46 36.56 6.41 -27.06
N PRO A 47 36.64 6.57 -25.73
CA PRO A 47 36.24 5.51 -24.80
C PRO A 47 34.79 5.09 -25.08
N SER A 48 34.58 3.81 -25.40
CA SER A 48 33.23 3.27 -25.53
C SER A 48 32.62 3.07 -24.14
N HIS A 49 31.45 3.66 -23.89
CA HIS A 49 30.70 3.48 -22.66
C HIS A 49 29.62 2.42 -22.91
N ARG A 50 29.72 1.28 -22.24
CA ARG A 50 28.69 0.22 -22.31
C ARG A 50 27.77 0.38 -21.10
N ILE A 51 26.52 0.75 -21.34
CA ILE A 51 25.49 0.87 -20.31
C ILE A 51 24.46 -0.23 -20.54
N ASN A 52 24.21 -1.04 -19.51
CA ASN A 52 23.13 -2.03 -19.53
C ASN A 52 21.80 -1.34 -19.22
N ASP A 53 20.92 -1.22 -20.22
CA ASP A 53 19.59 -0.64 -19.99
C ASP A 53 18.57 -1.69 -19.52
N LEU A 54 18.42 -1.80 -18.20
CA LEU A 54 17.48 -2.75 -17.58
C LEU A 54 16.03 -2.25 -17.62
N THR A 55 15.78 -1.04 -18.15
CA THR A 55 14.41 -0.55 -18.35
C THR A 55 13.73 -1.22 -19.55
N THR A 56 14.53 -1.75 -20.49
CA THR A 56 14.06 -2.49 -21.67
C THR A 56 14.15 -4.00 -21.46
N ASP A 57 15.23 -4.48 -20.83
CA ASP A 57 15.45 -5.87 -20.46
C ASP A 57 15.50 -6.05 -18.93
N HIS A 58 14.33 -6.27 -18.35
CA HIS A 58 14.16 -6.42 -16.90
C HIS A 58 14.43 -7.85 -16.39
N SER A 59 14.62 -8.83 -17.29
CA SER A 59 14.78 -10.25 -16.92
C SER A 59 15.95 -10.50 -15.96
N ARG A 60 16.99 -9.67 -16.06
CA ARG A 60 18.22 -9.79 -15.26
C ARG A 60 18.12 -9.11 -13.90
N ILE A 61 17.15 -8.22 -13.66
CA ILE A 61 17.06 -7.41 -12.42
C ILE A 61 17.01 -8.32 -11.19
N LYS A 62 16.05 -9.25 -11.14
CA LYS A 62 15.78 -10.07 -9.97
C LYS A 62 16.92 -11.04 -9.63
N HIS A 63 17.53 -11.66 -10.64
CA HIS A 63 18.49 -12.75 -10.44
C HIS A 63 19.95 -12.27 -10.44
N HIS A 64 20.31 -11.24 -11.20
CA HIS A 64 21.71 -10.81 -11.34
C HIS A 64 22.06 -9.58 -10.52
N TYR A 65 21.12 -8.64 -10.31
CA TYR A 65 21.42 -7.35 -9.68
C TYR A 65 20.85 -7.23 -8.27
N LEU A 66 19.58 -7.58 -8.07
CA LEU A 66 18.87 -7.38 -6.81
C LEU A 66 19.59 -7.95 -5.58
N PRO A 67 20.16 -9.19 -5.59
CA PRO A 67 20.85 -9.73 -4.42
C PRO A 67 22.11 -8.94 -4.03
N SER A 68 22.76 -8.27 -4.98
CA SER A 68 23.91 -7.39 -4.69
C SER A 68 23.43 -6.07 -4.10
N TRP A 69 22.39 -5.48 -4.68
CA TRP A 69 21.84 -4.21 -4.21
C TRP A 69 21.17 -4.31 -2.83
N GLN A 70 20.51 -5.42 -2.51
CA GLN A 70 19.93 -5.64 -1.17
C GLN A 70 20.99 -5.80 -0.08
N ARG A 71 22.18 -6.33 -0.42
CA ARG A 71 23.31 -6.44 0.52
C ARG A 71 24.06 -5.12 0.68
N ALA A 72 23.97 -4.23 -0.31
CA ALA A 72 24.54 -2.90 -0.19
C ALA A 72 23.67 -2.04 0.76
N LEU A 73 24.30 -1.41 1.75
CA LEU A 73 23.62 -0.47 2.64
C LEU A 73 22.99 0.69 1.83
N ARG A 74 23.80 1.25 0.92
CA ARG A 74 23.37 2.23 -0.08
C ARG A 74 24.21 2.09 -1.35
N THR A 75 23.60 2.38 -2.49
CA THR A 75 24.20 2.41 -3.82
C THR A 75 24.21 3.84 -4.33
N GLU A 76 25.35 4.32 -4.80
CA GLU A 76 25.43 5.62 -5.49
C GLU A 76 24.78 5.52 -6.88
N ALA A 77 23.96 6.51 -7.20
CA ALA A 77 23.27 6.57 -8.49
C ALA A 77 23.11 8.02 -8.95
N LEU A 78 22.97 8.22 -10.26
CA LEU A 78 22.59 9.48 -10.87
C LEU A 78 21.13 9.39 -11.31
N VAL A 79 20.29 10.36 -10.93
CA VAL A 79 18.92 10.42 -11.46
C VAL A 79 18.96 10.97 -12.88
N GLU A 80 18.67 10.11 -13.84
CA GLU A 80 18.73 10.45 -15.26
C GLU A 80 17.40 11.03 -15.76
N PHE A 81 16.27 10.51 -15.26
CA PHE A 81 14.94 11.00 -15.61
C PHE A 81 13.93 10.85 -14.47
N VAL A 82 12.94 11.73 -14.43
CA VAL A 82 11.81 11.67 -13.48
C VAL A 82 10.51 11.55 -14.26
N ALA A 83 9.86 10.39 -14.12
CA ALA A 83 8.66 10.01 -14.85
C ALA A 83 7.36 10.37 -14.12
N SER A 84 7.39 10.37 -12.78
CA SER A 84 6.31 10.85 -11.91
C SER A 84 6.92 11.30 -10.58
N GLY A 85 6.11 11.80 -9.64
CA GLY A 85 6.58 12.16 -8.29
C GLY A 85 7.36 11.04 -7.58
N SER A 86 7.04 9.77 -7.83
CA SER A 86 7.66 8.60 -7.19
C SER A 86 8.36 7.60 -8.11
N ARG A 87 8.36 7.82 -9.43
CA ARG A 87 9.01 6.93 -10.41
C ARG A 87 10.13 7.66 -11.14
N LEU A 88 11.34 7.12 -11.03
CA LEU A 88 12.56 7.69 -11.58
C LEU A 88 13.29 6.67 -12.45
N ARG A 89 14.13 7.14 -13.37
CA ARG A 89 15.17 6.33 -14.01
C ARG A 89 16.51 6.73 -13.43
N ILE A 90 17.23 5.77 -12.88
CA ILE A 90 18.53 5.99 -12.25
C ILE A 90 19.62 5.24 -12.99
N TYR A 91 20.80 5.84 -13.07
CA TYR A 91 22.03 5.21 -13.55
C TYR A 91 22.89 4.84 -12.35
N CYS A 92 23.24 3.57 -12.21
CA CYS A 92 24.16 3.09 -11.17
C CYS A 92 25.57 2.95 -11.78
N PRO A 93 26.53 3.83 -11.47
CA PRO A 93 27.84 3.83 -12.12
C PRO A 93 28.64 2.55 -11.87
N LYS A 94 28.56 2.02 -10.65
CA LYS A 94 29.29 0.82 -10.22
C LYS A 94 28.94 -0.42 -11.05
N GLU A 95 27.65 -0.62 -11.33
CA GLU A 95 27.17 -1.72 -12.18
C GLU A 95 27.02 -1.30 -13.66
N SER A 96 27.28 -0.04 -13.99
CA SER A 96 27.12 0.54 -15.33
C SER A 96 25.76 0.20 -15.97
N CYS A 97 24.67 0.41 -15.21
CA CYS A 97 23.32 0.06 -15.65
C CYS A 97 22.30 1.18 -15.39
N LEU A 98 21.27 1.24 -16.23
CA LEU A 98 20.07 2.04 -16.05
C LEU A 98 18.95 1.15 -15.53
N VAL A 99 18.20 1.63 -14.54
CA VAL A 99 17.05 0.90 -13.98
C VAL A 99 15.92 1.86 -13.58
N THR A 100 14.68 1.40 -13.68
CA THR A 100 13.51 2.13 -13.18
C THR A 100 13.43 1.96 -11.66
N PHE A 101 13.39 3.07 -10.94
CA PHE A 101 13.35 3.14 -9.48
C PHE A 101 12.01 3.69 -9.01
N LEU A 102 11.40 3.03 -8.02
CA LEU A 102 10.18 3.44 -7.36
C LEU A 102 10.45 3.76 -5.89
N LEU A 103 9.99 4.92 -5.43
CA LEU A 103 10.08 5.31 -4.03
C LEU A 103 9.23 4.39 -3.15
N ALA A 104 9.85 3.85 -2.10
CA ALA A 104 9.22 3.00 -1.11
C ALA A 104 8.40 3.82 -0.10
N GLY A 105 7.40 3.14 0.48
CA GLY A 105 6.65 3.61 1.65
C GLY A 105 5.63 4.73 1.41
N ILE A 106 5.42 5.14 0.16
CA ILE A 106 4.52 6.24 -0.17
C ILE A 106 3.63 5.95 -1.37
N SER A 107 2.53 6.68 -1.46
CA SER A 107 1.64 6.73 -2.62
C SER A 107 1.57 8.15 -3.16
N CYS A 108 2.06 8.36 -4.38
CA CYS A 108 1.96 9.64 -5.09
C CYS A 108 0.79 9.62 -6.07
N ARG A 109 0.11 10.76 -6.17
CA ARG A 109 -0.93 11.01 -7.17
C ARG A 109 -0.35 10.99 -8.58
N ARG A 110 -1.14 10.56 -9.56
CA ARG A 110 -0.70 10.43 -10.96
C ARG A 110 -0.56 11.82 -11.59
N SER A 111 0.59 12.08 -12.21
CA SER A 111 0.81 13.27 -13.05
C SER A 111 0.11 13.12 -14.41
N SER A 112 -0.11 14.24 -15.08
CA SER A 112 -0.68 14.25 -16.43
C SER A 112 0.23 13.51 -17.41
N ARG A 113 -0.40 12.88 -18.41
CA ARG A 113 0.33 12.18 -19.48
C ARG A 113 -0.22 12.59 -20.84
N PRO A 114 0.61 13.16 -21.74
CA PRO A 114 0.17 13.49 -23.08
C PRO A 114 -0.17 12.23 -23.88
N ALA A 115 -1.06 12.36 -24.85
CA ALA A 115 -1.39 11.28 -25.78
C ALA A 115 -0.14 10.89 -26.58
N ILE A 116 0.33 9.65 -26.41
CA ILE A 116 1.50 9.10 -27.12
C ILE A 116 1.13 7.70 -27.61
N GLY A 117 1.40 7.42 -28.88
CA GLY A 117 1.29 6.07 -29.45
C GLY A 117 -0.12 5.46 -29.44
N GLY A 118 -1.17 6.28 -29.60
CA GLY A 118 -2.56 5.82 -29.64
C GLY A 118 -3.23 5.64 -28.28
N ALA A 119 -2.53 5.87 -27.17
CA ALA A 119 -3.15 5.97 -25.85
C ALA A 119 -3.77 7.36 -25.64
N PRO A 120 -4.98 7.46 -25.06
CA PRO A 120 -5.61 8.76 -24.78
C PRO A 120 -4.79 9.55 -23.75
N ALA A 121 -4.87 10.88 -23.85
CA ALA A 121 -4.30 11.77 -22.85
C ALA A 121 -4.95 11.46 -21.48
N GLN A 122 -4.14 11.47 -20.43
CA GLN A 122 -4.60 11.29 -19.05
C GLN A 122 -4.40 12.60 -18.30
N GLU A 123 -5.48 13.09 -17.71
CA GLU A 123 -5.41 14.24 -16.80
C GLU A 123 -4.68 13.85 -15.52
N ALA A 124 -4.02 14.84 -14.91
CA ALA A 124 -3.39 14.65 -13.62
C ALA A 124 -4.45 14.46 -12.53
N GLU A 125 -4.16 13.59 -11.57
CA GLU A 125 -4.84 13.63 -10.28
C GLU A 125 -4.41 14.90 -9.52
N PRO A 126 -5.24 15.41 -8.58
CA PRO A 126 -4.88 16.60 -7.81
C PRO A 126 -3.48 16.49 -7.21
N TYR A 127 -2.66 17.53 -7.42
CA TYR A 127 -1.26 17.62 -6.97
C TYR A 127 -0.27 16.63 -7.61
N GLY A 128 -0.69 15.87 -8.63
CA GLY A 128 0.18 14.92 -9.33
C GLY A 128 1.29 15.58 -10.14
N ASP A 129 1.00 16.71 -10.79
CA ASP A 129 1.99 17.46 -11.58
C ASP A 129 2.95 18.24 -10.67
N GLU A 130 2.47 18.74 -9.55
CA GLU A 130 3.26 19.38 -8.50
C GLU A 130 4.21 18.38 -7.85
N ALA A 131 3.76 17.16 -7.58
CA ALA A 131 4.62 16.08 -7.08
C ALA A 131 5.74 15.73 -8.07
N LEU A 132 5.42 15.67 -9.37
CA LEU A 132 6.39 15.46 -10.44
C LEU A 132 7.42 16.60 -10.49
N GLN A 133 6.96 17.85 -10.45
CA GLN A 133 7.83 19.02 -10.50
C GLN A 133 8.74 19.09 -9.27
N PHE A 134 8.21 18.85 -8.07
CA PHE A 134 8.99 18.81 -6.83
C PHE A 134 10.13 17.78 -6.90
N THR A 135 9.83 16.56 -7.35
CA THR A 135 10.87 15.53 -7.52
C THR A 135 11.89 15.93 -8.58
N ARG A 136 11.47 16.52 -9.71
CA ARG A 136 12.41 17.02 -10.72
C ARG A 136 13.36 18.07 -10.16
N GLU A 137 12.83 19.08 -9.49
CA GLU A 137 13.62 20.17 -8.94
C GLU A 137 14.59 19.71 -7.86
N LYS A 138 14.24 18.67 -7.09
CA LYS A 138 15.10 18.12 -6.05
C LYS A 138 16.17 17.16 -6.54
N VAL A 139 15.89 16.32 -7.54
CA VAL A 139 16.81 15.20 -7.86
C VAL A 139 17.16 15.02 -9.33
N LEU A 140 16.47 15.63 -10.30
CA LEU A 140 16.80 15.44 -11.72
C LEU A 140 18.26 15.86 -12.01
N GLN A 141 19.01 14.99 -12.70
CA GLN A 141 20.43 15.16 -13.03
C GLN A 141 21.34 15.41 -11.82
N ARG A 142 20.98 14.88 -10.65
CA ARG A 142 21.81 14.92 -9.43
C ARG A 142 22.25 13.53 -8.99
N ASP A 143 23.42 13.49 -8.39
CA ASP A 143 23.91 12.31 -7.69
C ASP A 143 23.09 12.09 -6.41
N VAL A 144 22.68 10.86 -6.19
CA VAL A 144 21.84 10.42 -5.09
C VAL A 144 22.37 9.10 -4.53
N SER A 145 21.94 8.78 -3.32
CA SER A 145 22.22 7.50 -2.69
C SER A 145 20.91 6.73 -2.55
N VAL A 146 20.85 5.49 -3.02
CA VAL A 146 19.63 4.66 -2.97
C VAL A 146 19.83 3.40 -2.14
N LYS A 147 18.85 3.06 -1.30
CA LYS A 147 18.73 1.77 -0.62
C LYS A 147 17.65 0.96 -1.34
N ILE A 148 18.04 -0.03 -2.13
CA ILE A 148 17.13 -0.88 -2.91
C ILE A 148 16.72 -2.08 -2.06
N GLU A 149 15.40 -2.28 -1.88
CA GLU A 149 14.88 -3.32 -0.98
C GLU A 149 14.26 -4.49 -1.73
N THR A 150 13.55 -4.23 -2.83
CA THR A 150 12.82 -5.26 -3.56
C THR A 150 12.53 -4.81 -5.00
N THR A 151 11.71 -5.56 -5.72
CA THR A 151 11.15 -5.17 -7.01
C THR A 151 9.63 -5.16 -6.96
N ASP A 152 9.01 -4.55 -7.96
CA ASP A 152 7.60 -4.81 -8.25
C ASP A 152 7.36 -6.27 -8.67
N LYS A 153 6.09 -6.67 -8.79
CA LYS A 153 5.70 -8.06 -9.08
C LYS A 153 6.28 -8.59 -10.40
N GLN A 154 6.42 -7.72 -11.40
CA GLN A 154 6.94 -8.05 -12.72
C GLN A 154 8.46 -7.83 -12.85
N ALA A 155 9.12 -7.39 -11.78
CA ALA A 155 10.52 -7.01 -11.75
C ALA A 155 10.91 -5.94 -12.79
N THR A 156 9.96 -5.11 -13.23
CA THR A 156 10.20 -3.99 -14.15
C THR A 156 10.78 -2.77 -13.47
N SER A 157 10.59 -2.64 -12.16
CA SER A 157 11.08 -1.54 -11.33
C SER A 157 11.67 -2.08 -10.03
N VAL A 158 12.80 -1.52 -9.61
CA VAL A 158 13.30 -1.70 -8.26
C VAL A 158 12.59 -0.73 -7.31
N ILE A 159 12.33 -1.16 -6.08
CA ILE A 159 11.64 -0.39 -5.05
C ILE A 159 12.62 -0.13 -3.92
N GLY A 160 12.71 1.12 -3.46
CA GLY A 160 13.63 1.48 -2.40
C GLY A 160 13.54 2.94 -1.94
N TRP A 161 14.50 3.33 -1.12
CA TRP A 161 14.60 4.65 -0.53
C TRP A 161 15.68 5.47 -1.23
N LEU A 162 15.37 6.72 -1.57
CA LEU A 162 16.31 7.63 -2.22
C LEU A 162 16.68 8.75 -1.26
N PHE A 163 17.97 9.03 -1.17
CA PHE A 163 18.56 10.08 -0.36
C PHE A 163 19.30 11.07 -1.26
N THR A 164 19.06 12.36 -1.08
CA THR A 164 19.87 13.39 -1.74
C THR A 164 21.28 13.45 -1.14
N ASP A 165 22.16 14.23 -1.76
CA ASP A 165 23.48 14.61 -1.25
C ASP A 165 23.49 15.08 0.22
N HIS A 166 22.47 15.82 0.65
CA HIS A 166 22.27 16.25 2.04
C HIS A 166 21.61 15.20 2.95
N ASN A 167 21.59 13.93 2.52
CA ASN A 167 20.99 12.81 3.24
C ASN A 167 19.48 12.96 3.49
N VAL A 168 18.78 13.76 2.69
CA VAL A 168 17.33 13.94 2.79
C VAL A 168 16.62 12.78 2.11
N ASN A 169 15.77 12.06 2.85
CA ASN A 169 14.93 11.00 2.31
C ASN A 169 13.80 11.60 1.45
N LEU A 170 13.81 11.31 0.15
CA LEU A 170 12.86 11.90 -0.80
C LEU A 170 11.41 11.45 -0.54
N SER A 171 11.18 10.22 -0.06
CA SER A 171 9.83 9.76 0.31
C SER A 171 9.26 10.61 1.45
N VAL A 172 10.08 10.90 2.46
CA VAL A 172 9.70 11.77 3.58
C VAL A 172 9.43 13.20 3.11
N ALA A 173 10.31 13.73 2.25
CA ALA A 173 10.16 15.10 1.74
C ALA A 173 8.87 15.30 0.92
N LEU A 174 8.47 14.31 0.12
CA LEU A 174 7.21 14.35 -0.62
C LEU A 174 5.98 14.34 0.32
N VAL A 175 6.03 13.53 1.38
CA VAL A 175 4.96 13.46 2.38
C VAL A 175 4.87 14.75 3.20
N GLU A 176 6.01 15.31 3.62
CA GLU A 176 6.10 16.57 4.37
C GLU A 176 5.48 17.76 3.62
N GLU A 177 5.59 17.76 2.29
CA GLU A 177 4.96 18.77 1.44
C GLU A 177 3.51 18.43 1.07
N GLY A 178 2.94 17.33 1.56
CA GLY A 178 1.58 16.90 1.19
C GLY A 178 1.45 16.55 -0.29
N LEU A 179 2.53 16.10 -0.93
CA LEU A 179 2.55 15.66 -2.33
C LEU A 179 2.48 14.13 -2.47
N ALA A 180 2.54 13.42 -1.33
CA ALA A 180 2.36 11.99 -1.23
C ALA A 180 1.71 11.62 0.11
N GLU A 181 1.13 10.43 0.17
CA GLU A 181 0.55 9.83 1.38
C GLU A 181 1.40 8.64 1.82
N VAL A 182 1.43 8.35 3.12
CA VAL A 182 2.15 7.19 3.64
C VAL A 182 1.43 5.92 3.20
N HIS A 183 2.15 5.01 2.56
CA HIS A 183 1.64 3.72 2.12
C HIS A 183 1.91 2.64 3.18
N PHE A 184 1.03 1.65 3.33
CA PHE A 184 1.15 0.60 4.36
C PHE A 184 2.47 -0.19 4.30
N THR A 185 3.14 -0.22 3.15
CA THR A 185 4.45 -0.88 3.02
C THR A 185 5.55 -0.19 3.83
N ALA A 186 5.35 1.06 4.28
CA ALA A 186 6.28 1.76 5.15
C ALA A 186 6.34 1.17 6.56
N GLU A 187 5.32 0.45 7.03
CA GLU A 187 5.20 0.08 8.45
C GLU A 187 6.31 -0.81 8.99
N LYS A 188 6.86 -1.66 8.12
CA LYS A 188 7.99 -2.53 8.47
C LYS A 188 9.35 -1.85 8.22
N SER A 189 9.34 -0.58 7.82
CA SER A 189 10.54 0.19 7.53
C SER A 189 10.97 1.02 8.73
N ASP A 190 12.28 1.18 8.88
CA ASP A 190 12.90 2.10 9.84
C ASP A 190 12.44 3.56 9.66
N TYR A 191 11.91 3.91 8.47
CA TYR A 191 11.45 5.26 8.15
C TYR A 191 9.97 5.51 8.49
N TYR A 192 9.23 4.52 8.99
CA TYR A 192 7.79 4.64 9.23
C TYR A 192 7.43 5.82 10.12
N ARG A 193 8.11 5.96 11.27
CA ARG A 193 7.83 7.01 12.24
C ARG A 193 8.02 8.39 11.62
N VAL A 194 9.14 8.61 10.94
CA VAL A 194 9.45 9.90 10.31
C VAL A 194 8.46 10.24 9.19
N LEU A 195 8.01 9.25 8.42
CA LEU A 195 6.95 9.42 7.41
C LEU A 195 5.61 9.82 8.03
N ARG A 196 5.22 9.19 9.14
CA ARG A 196 3.98 9.52 9.86
C ARG A 196 4.02 10.91 10.46
N ASP A 197 5.13 11.27 11.08
CA ASP A 197 5.35 12.62 11.63
C ASP A 197 5.26 13.68 10.52
N ALA A 198 5.85 13.39 9.34
CA ALA A 198 5.77 14.27 8.19
C ALA A 198 4.35 14.42 7.64
N GLU A 199 3.59 13.32 7.57
CA GLU A 199 2.20 13.35 7.09
C GLU A 199 1.30 14.13 8.05
N ALA A 200 1.50 13.96 9.36
CA ALA A 200 0.77 14.70 10.38
C ALA A 200 1.03 16.22 10.25
N ARG A 201 2.28 16.63 10.05
CA ARG A 201 2.63 18.04 9.80
C ARG A 201 2.00 18.56 8.51
N ALA A 202 2.01 17.79 7.43
CA ALA A 202 1.39 18.18 6.16
C ALA A 202 -0.14 18.35 6.29
N LYS A 203 -0.81 17.47 7.04
CA LYS A 203 -2.24 17.56 7.36
C LYS A 203 -2.57 18.78 8.20
N ALA A 204 -1.84 18.99 9.30
CA ALA A 204 -2.02 20.14 10.19
C ALA A 204 -1.87 21.48 9.45
N GLN A 205 -0.93 21.54 8.50
CA GLN A 205 -0.69 22.71 7.65
C GLN A 205 -1.60 22.77 6.42
N ARG A 206 -2.49 21.78 6.22
CA ARG A 206 -3.38 21.64 5.05
C ARG A 206 -2.64 21.80 3.72
N LYS A 207 -1.44 21.21 3.63
CA LYS A 207 -0.62 21.30 2.42
C LYS A 207 -1.20 20.42 1.31
N ASN A 208 -1.25 20.97 0.10
CA ASN A 208 -1.48 20.25 -1.15
C ASN A 208 -2.64 19.24 -1.11
N ILE A 209 -2.38 17.92 -1.15
CA ILE A 209 -3.46 16.91 -1.13
C ILE A 209 -4.36 17.00 0.12
N TRP A 210 -3.91 17.71 1.16
CA TRP A 210 -4.63 17.97 2.40
C TRP A 210 -5.33 19.33 2.45
N LYS A 211 -5.40 20.11 1.35
CA LYS A 211 -6.07 21.44 1.36
C LYS A 211 -7.54 21.35 1.75
N ASP A 212 -8.24 20.36 1.22
CA ASP A 212 -9.65 20.09 1.51
C ASP A 212 -9.82 18.98 2.54
N TYR A 213 -8.77 18.71 3.33
CA TYR A 213 -8.85 17.78 4.43
C TYR A 213 -9.79 18.36 5.49
N VAL A 214 -11.04 17.92 5.44
CA VAL A 214 -11.95 18.03 6.56
C VAL A 214 -11.48 16.99 7.56
N GLU A 215 -10.89 17.46 8.65
CA GLU A 215 -10.87 16.68 9.88
C GLU A 215 -12.30 16.24 10.11
N LYS A 216 -12.59 14.95 9.83
CA LYS A 216 -13.71 14.33 10.54
C LYS A 216 -13.42 14.68 11.99
N ALA A 217 -14.39 15.28 12.68
CA ALA A 217 -14.39 15.37 14.12
C ALA A 217 -14.39 13.93 14.66
N VAL A 218 -13.22 13.30 14.61
CA VAL A 218 -12.69 12.51 15.68
C VAL A 218 -12.56 13.55 16.77
N GLU A 219 -13.33 13.39 17.84
CA GLU A 219 -13.07 14.11 19.08
C GLU A 219 -11.55 14.04 19.30
N GLU A 220 -10.88 15.18 19.15
CA GLU A 220 -9.48 15.32 19.47
C GLU A 220 -9.35 15.12 20.97
N GLU A 221 -9.15 13.89 21.40
CA GLU A 221 -8.22 13.72 22.49
C GLU A 221 -6.84 14.07 21.95
N LYS A 222 -6.39 15.25 22.36
CA LYS A 222 -5.01 15.69 22.26
C LYS A 222 -4.11 14.58 22.79
N ASP A 223 -3.36 13.95 21.90
CA ASP A 223 -2.10 13.31 22.28
C ASP A 223 -1.14 14.43 22.69
N GLU A 224 -1.20 14.83 23.97
CA GLU A 224 -0.09 15.50 24.61
C GLU A 224 1.07 14.51 24.68
N ILE A 225 2.14 14.82 23.94
CA ILE A 225 3.47 14.28 24.23
C ILE A 225 3.87 14.93 25.56
N ASP A 226 3.53 14.29 26.67
CA ASP A 226 4.19 14.55 27.94
C ASP A 226 5.54 13.84 27.93
N ASP A 227 6.59 14.63 27.71
CA ASP A 227 7.96 14.30 28.11
C ASP A 227 8.01 14.25 29.66
N THR A 228 7.52 13.15 30.25
CA THR A 228 8.08 12.46 31.44
C THR A 228 7.16 11.28 31.83
N PRO A 229 7.70 10.12 32.25
CA PRO A 229 6.87 9.02 32.69
C PRO A 229 6.37 9.27 34.12
N ASP A 230 5.11 9.69 34.27
CA ASP A 230 4.40 9.47 35.54
C ASP A 230 3.81 8.05 35.56
N VAL A 231 4.10 7.30 36.62
CA VAL A 231 3.93 5.85 36.74
C VAL A 231 2.58 5.49 37.39
N ASN A 232 1.70 6.44 37.70
CA ASN A 232 0.57 6.19 38.60
C ASN A 232 -0.86 6.53 38.12
N THR A 233 -1.10 6.75 36.84
CA THR A 233 -2.48 6.81 36.29
C THR A 233 -2.80 5.55 35.47
N PRO A 234 -3.89 4.81 35.79
CA PRO A 234 -4.34 3.70 34.95
C PRO A 234 -4.72 4.24 33.57
N ALA A 235 -4.03 3.78 32.53
CA ALA A 235 -4.47 4.05 31.17
C ALA A 235 -5.78 3.26 30.95
N GLU A 236 -6.92 3.94 30.84
CA GLU A 236 -8.22 3.29 30.75
C GLU A 236 -8.57 2.85 29.32
N ARG A 237 -9.16 1.65 29.18
CA ARG A 237 -9.74 1.16 27.91
C ARG A 237 -10.99 1.99 27.61
N LYS A 238 -11.02 2.66 26.47
CA LYS A 238 -12.23 3.32 25.98
C LYS A 238 -13.09 2.32 25.23
N VAL A 239 -14.36 2.27 25.60
CA VAL A 239 -15.35 1.39 24.98
C VAL A 239 -16.43 2.26 24.36
N LYS A 240 -16.48 2.25 23.03
CA LYS A 240 -17.52 2.89 22.22
C LYS A 240 -18.10 1.82 21.29
N PHE A 241 -19.18 1.20 21.73
CA PHE A 241 -19.83 0.17 20.94
C PHE A 241 -20.59 0.76 19.76
N GLU A 242 -20.31 0.22 18.58
CA GLU A 242 -21.06 0.41 17.35
C GLU A 242 -21.81 -0.88 17.05
N SER A 243 -23.09 -0.77 16.72
CA SER A 243 -23.95 -1.93 16.45
C SER A 243 -23.79 -2.34 14.99
N VAL A 244 -23.30 -3.56 14.77
CA VAL A 244 -22.96 -4.09 13.44
C VAL A 244 -23.60 -5.45 13.19
N VAL A 245 -23.82 -5.80 11.93
CA VAL A 245 -24.17 -7.14 11.49
C VAL A 245 -22.97 -7.74 10.75
N VAL A 246 -22.48 -8.89 11.22
CA VAL A 246 -21.38 -9.60 10.55
C VAL A 246 -21.95 -10.40 9.38
N THR A 247 -21.45 -10.15 8.18
CA THR A 247 -22.00 -10.70 6.94
C THR A 247 -21.12 -11.76 6.28
N GLU A 248 -19.82 -11.76 6.56
CA GLU A 248 -18.88 -12.73 6.01
C GLU A 248 -17.70 -12.93 6.97
N VAL A 249 -17.19 -14.16 7.07
CA VAL A 249 -15.94 -14.49 7.78
C VAL A 249 -14.96 -15.09 6.79
N THR A 250 -13.71 -14.62 6.80
CA THR A 250 -12.65 -15.10 5.91
C THR A 250 -11.84 -16.23 6.55
N PRO A 251 -11.17 -17.08 5.75
CA PRO A 251 -10.30 -18.14 6.25
C PRO A 251 -9.15 -17.66 7.16
N GLU A 252 -8.80 -16.37 7.08
CA GLU A 252 -7.75 -15.74 7.89
C GLU A 252 -8.27 -15.17 9.23
N LEU A 253 -9.48 -15.56 9.66
CA LEU A 253 -10.17 -15.03 10.85
C LEU A 253 -10.41 -13.52 10.77
N GLN A 254 -10.55 -12.99 9.56
CA GLN A 254 -11.05 -11.63 9.35
C GLN A 254 -12.55 -11.71 9.09
N PHE A 255 -13.26 -10.60 9.21
CA PHE A 255 -14.69 -10.61 8.93
C PHE A 255 -15.14 -9.28 8.32
N TYR A 256 -16.20 -9.35 7.53
CA TYR A 256 -16.90 -8.18 7.05
C TYR A 256 -18.13 -7.92 7.91
N ALA A 257 -18.36 -6.64 8.22
CA ALA A 257 -19.55 -6.22 8.92
C ALA A 257 -20.15 -4.94 8.31
N GLN A 258 -21.46 -4.81 8.45
CA GLN A 258 -22.26 -3.64 8.09
C GLN A 258 -22.71 -2.93 9.36
N HIS A 259 -22.65 -1.59 9.36
CA HIS A 259 -23.22 -0.81 10.45
C HIS A 259 -24.75 -0.80 10.38
N THR A 260 -25.40 -1.09 11.50
CA THR A 260 -26.88 -1.24 11.55
C THR A 260 -27.63 0.06 11.25
N ASP A 261 -27.03 1.21 11.54
CA ASP A 261 -27.59 2.53 11.24
C ASP A 261 -27.65 2.84 9.73
N GLN A 262 -26.88 2.11 8.92
CA GLN A 262 -26.82 2.25 7.46
C GLN A 262 -27.73 1.24 6.73
N GLY A 263 -28.38 0.31 7.43
CA GLY A 263 -29.16 -0.76 6.82
C GLY A 263 -30.26 -0.27 5.87
N ALA A 264 -31.05 0.72 6.30
CA ALA A 264 -32.11 1.29 5.46
C ALA A 264 -31.57 1.93 4.17
N LYS A 265 -30.39 2.56 4.23
CA LYS A 265 -29.76 3.18 3.06
C LYS A 265 -29.26 2.11 2.08
N LEU A 266 -28.69 1.01 2.58
CA LEU A 266 -28.27 -0.12 1.75
C LEU A 266 -29.48 -0.77 1.07
N GLU A 267 -30.58 -0.97 1.80
CA GLU A 267 -31.82 -1.54 1.27
C GLU A 267 -32.42 -0.66 0.16
N GLU A 268 -32.47 0.67 0.35
CA GLU A 268 -32.89 1.62 -0.67
C GLU A 268 -32.00 1.55 -1.92
N LEU A 269 -30.68 1.51 -1.73
CA LEU A 269 -29.70 1.42 -2.82
C LEU A 269 -29.88 0.14 -3.64
N MET A 270 -30.01 -1.01 -2.98
CA MET A 270 -30.21 -2.31 -3.64
C MET A 270 -31.55 -2.37 -4.35
N THR A 271 -32.61 -1.84 -3.73
CA THR A 271 -33.94 -1.74 -4.36
C THR A 271 -33.88 -0.94 -5.65
N LYS A 272 -33.24 0.24 -5.62
CA LYS A 272 -33.09 1.10 -6.79
C LYS A 272 -32.23 0.46 -7.88
N LEU A 273 -31.12 -0.18 -7.52
CA LEU A 273 -30.26 -0.90 -8.47
C LEU A 273 -31.05 -1.98 -9.22
N ARG A 274 -31.81 -2.79 -8.50
CA ARG A 274 -32.60 -3.88 -9.08
C ARG A 274 -33.75 -3.35 -9.95
N GLN A 275 -34.40 -2.26 -9.53
CA GLN A 275 -35.42 -1.58 -10.35
C GLN A 275 -34.85 -1.06 -11.67
N ASP A 276 -33.69 -0.40 -11.64
CA ASP A 276 -33.01 0.11 -12.84
C ASP A 276 -32.65 -1.03 -13.80
N PHE A 277 -32.11 -2.14 -13.28
CA PHE A 277 -31.76 -3.32 -14.06
C PHE A 277 -32.98 -4.09 -14.57
N LYS A 278 -34.12 -3.99 -13.89
CA LYS A 278 -35.38 -4.56 -14.38
C LYS A 278 -35.98 -3.72 -15.50
N ALA A 279 -35.91 -2.39 -15.39
CA ALA A 279 -36.40 -1.46 -16.41
C ALA A 279 -35.52 -1.45 -17.66
N MET A 280 -34.20 -1.56 -17.48
CA MET A 280 -33.20 -1.61 -18.54
C MET A 280 -32.27 -2.82 -18.33
N PRO A 281 -32.69 -4.02 -18.77
CA PRO A 281 -31.88 -5.23 -18.62
C PRO A 281 -30.51 -5.09 -19.28
N PRO A 282 -29.41 -5.42 -18.58
CA PRO A 282 -28.08 -5.39 -19.17
C PRO A 282 -27.97 -6.43 -20.29
N VAL A 283 -27.29 -6.05 -21.38
CA VAL A 283 -27.03 -6.97 -22.49
C VAL A 283 -25.95 -7.98 -22.08
N THR A 284 -26.33 -9.25 -21.99
CA THR A 284 -25.43 -10.34 -21.60
C THR A 284 -24.16 -10.36 -22.46
N GLY A 285 -22.99 -10.36 -21.81
CA GLY A 285 -21.69 -10.43 -22.48
C GLY A 285 -21.19 -9.11 -23.10
N SER A 286 -21.96 -8.02 -23.01
CA SER A 286 -21.52 -6.69 -23.47
C SER A 286 -20.47 -6.05 -22.57
N TYR A 287 -20.44 -6.44 -21.29
CA TYR A 287 -19.48 -5.95 -20.31
C TYR A 287 -18.17 -6.75 -20.39
N ALA A 288 -17.07 -6.04 -20.61
CA ALA A 288 -15.71 -6.59 -20.61
C ALA A 288 -15.02 -6.28 -19.26
N PRO A 289 -15.05 -7.19 -18.27
CA PRO A 289 -14.55 -6.93 -16.93
C PRO A 289 -13.03 -6.76 -16.92
N ARG A 290 -12.54 -5.78 -16.17
CA ARG A 290 -11.10 -5.64 -15.87
C ARG A 290 -10.88 -5.59 -14.37
N ARG A 291 -9.71 -6.07 -13.95
CA ARG A 291 -9.31 -6.03 -12.55
C ARG A 291 -9.40 -4.61 -12.00
N GLY A 292 -10.10 -4.47 -10.88
CA GLY A 292 -10.32 -3.21 -10.18
C GLY A 292 -11.62 -2.49 -10.56
N ASP A 293 -12.30 -2.90 -11.64
CA ASP A 293 -13.56 -2.29 -12.05
C ASP A 293 -14.65 -2.54 -10.97
N LEU A 294 -15.45 -1.52 -10.69
CA LEU A 294 -16.72 -1.66 -10.00
C LEU A 294 -17.79 -2.06 -11.00
N CYS A 295 -18.54 -3.11 -10.69
CA CYS A 295 -19.55 -3.69 -11.57
C CYS A 295 -20.82 -4.07 -10.79
N ALA A 296 -21.89 -4.36 -11.53
CA ALA A 296 -23.01 -5.11 -10.99
C ALA A 296 -22.77 -6.60 -11.25
N ALA A 297 -23.05 -7.44 -10.26
CA ALA A 297 -22.93 -8.89 -10.36
C ALA A 297 -24.22 -9.55 -9.87
N LYS A 298 -24.64 -10.60 -10.58
CA LYS A 298 -25.81 -11.38 -10.23
C LYS A 298 -25.39 -12.53 -9.29
N PHE A 299 -25.84 -12.50 -8.04
CA PHE A 299 -25.47 -13.49 -7.04
C PHE A 299 -26.11 -14.85 -7.32
N SER A 300 -25.37 -15.96 -7.19
CA SER A 300 -25.85 -17.27 -7.62
C SER A 300 -26.92 -17.89 -6.73
N GLU A 301 -27.00 -17.50 -5.46
CA GLU A 301 -27.95 -18.11 -4.53
C GLU A 301 -29.38 -17.56 -4.68
N ASP A 302 -29.53 -16.28 -5.02
CA ASP A 302 -30.84 -15.61 -5.11
C ASP A 302 -31.16 -15.05 -6.50
N ASP A 303 -30.19 -15.07 -7.42
CA ASP A 303 -30.33 -14.49 -8.76
C ASP A 303 -30.69 -12.99 -8.75
N GLU A 304 -30.27 -12.25 -7.72
CA GLU A 304 -30.44 -10.79 -7.64
C GLU A 304 -29.14 -10.03 -7.97
N TRP A 305 -29.29 -8.75 -8.34
CA TRP A 305 -28.16 -7.88 -8.66
C TRP A 305 -27.62 -7.16 -7.43
N TYR A 306 -26.29 -7.13 -7.34
CA TYR A 306 -25.52 -6.52 -6.28
C TYR A 306 -24.35 -5.71 -6.82
N ARG A 307 -23.83 -4.76 -6.04
CA ARG A 307 -22.57 -4.09 -6.36
C ARG A 307 -21.39 -4.99 -6.03
N ALA A 308 -20.44 -5.06 -6.94
CA ALA A 308 -19.25 -5.88 -6.80
C ALA A 308 -18.00 -5.18 -7.34
N LYS A 309 -16.84 -5.70 -6.96
CA LYS A 309 -15.53 -5.29 -7.48
C LYS A 309 -14.85 -6.49 -8.11
N VAL A 310 -14.32 -6.30 -9.31
CA VAL A 310 -13.53 -7.33 -10.00
C VAL A 310 -12.16 -7.45 -9.34
N GLU A 311 -11.87 -8.59 -8.71
CA GLU A 311 -10.56 -8.86 -8.10
C GLU A 311 -9.59 -9.51 -9.10
N LYS A 312 -10.09 -10.40 -9.95
CA LYS A 312 -9.29 -11.16 -10.93
C LYS A 312 -10.15 -11.62 -12.11
N VAL A 313 -9.57 -11.59 -13.31
CA VAL A 313 -10.16 -12.19 -14.53
C VAL A 313 -9.32 -13.42 -14.89
N GLU A 314 -9.93 -14.59 -14.94
CA GLU A 314 -9.24 -15.86 -15.17
C GLU A 314 -9.13 -16.20 -16.66
N LYS A 315 -8.16 -17.05 -17.03
CA LYS A 315 -7.87 -17.42 -18.43
C LYS A 315 -8.96 -18.29 -19.10
N GLY A 316 -10.13 -18.47 -18.48
CA GLY A 316 -11.27 -19.21 -19.01
C GLY A 316 -12.58 -18.40 -19.06
N GLY A 317 -12.53 -17.09 -18.82
CA GLY A 317 -13.71 -16.21 -18.84
C GLY A 317 -14.47 -16.11 -17.50
N ASN A 318 -14.10 -16.91 -16.51
CA ASN A 318 -14.56 -16.73 -15.13
C ASN A 318 -13.88 -15.53 -14.48
N VAL A 319 -14.59 -14.86 -13.60
CA VAL A 319 -14.20 -13.62 -12.96
C VAL A 319 -14.41 -13.75 -11.46
N SER A 320 -13.34 -13.56 -10.69
CA SER A 320 -13.40 -13.47 -9.23
C SER A 320 -13.84 -12.08 -8.84
N ILE A 321 -14.93 -12.01 -8.08
CA ILE A 321 -15.54 -10.76 -7.62
C ILE A 321 -15.67 -10.75 -6.09
N LEU A 322 -15.67 -9.55 -5.53
CA LEU A 322 -16.03 -9.25 -4.15
C LEU A 322 -17.33 -8.46 -4.14
N TYR A 323 -18.37 -8.94 -3.46
CA TYR A 323 -19.59 -8.17 -3.23
C TYR A 323 -19.30 -7.09 -2.19
N ILE A 324 -19.10 -5.85 -2.65
CA ILE A 324 -18.52 -4.77 -1.82
C ILE A 324 -19.40 -4.37 -0.64
N ASP A 325 -20.69 -4.69 -0.71
CA ASP A 325 -21.65 -4.36 0.33
C ASP A 325 -21.85 -5.49 1.34
N TYR A 326 -21.32 -6.69 1.11
CA TYR A 326 -21.54 -7.87 1.95
C TYR A 326 -20.24 -8.61 2.33
N GLY A 327 -19.17 -8.45 1.56
CA GLY A 327 -17.85 -9.00 1.87
C GLY A 327 -17.56 -10.40 1.32
N ASN A 328 -18.60 -11.14 0.93
CA ASN A 328 -18.45 -12.47 0.33
C ASN A 328 -17.90 -12.37 -1.11
N ARG A 329 -17.27 -13.46 -1.55
CA ARG A 329 -16.63 -13.58 -2.87
C ARG A 329 -17.25 -14.68 -3.70
N GLU A 330 -17.19 -14.52 -5.01
CA GLU A 330 -17.69 -15.51 -5.94
C GLU A 330 -16.86 -15.54 -7.22
N ASN A 331 -16.77 -16.71 -7.85
CA ASN A 331 -16.25 -16.87 -9.20
C ASN A 331 -17.43 -17.06 -10.16
N VAL A 332 -17.71 -16.04 -10.97
CA VAL A 332 -18.85 -16.04 -11.90
C VAL A 332 -18.41 -15.88 -13.34
N PRO A 333 -19.15 -16.40 -14.32
CA PRO A 333 -18.90 -16.07 -15.73
C PRO A 333 -19.21 -14.59 -16.00
N SER A 334 -18.55 -13.99 -17.00
CA SER A 334 -18.80 -12.60 -17.40
C SER A 334 -20.25 -12.31 -17.79
N THR A 335 -21.02 -13.33 -18.15
CA THR A 335 -22.47 -13.23 -18.46
C THR A 335 -23.32 -12.86 -17.26
N ARG A 336 -22.83 -13.05 -16.02
CA ARG A 336 -23.47 -12.63 -14.77
C ARG A 336 -22.98 -11.26 -14.28
N LEU A 337 -22.18 -10.58 -15.08
CA LEU A 337 -21.64 -9.26 -14.78
C LEU A 337 -22.20 -8.21 -15.74
N ALA A 338 -22.32 -6.99 -15.23
CA ALA A 338 -22.76 -5.84 -16.00
C ALA A 338 -22.04 -4.56 -15.54
N MET A 339 -22.04 -3.56 -16.41
CA MET A 339 -21.58 -2.23 -16.02
C MET A 339 -22.45 -1.68 -14.91
N LEU A 340 -21.82 -1.16 -13.86
CA LEU A 340 -22.56 -0.47 -12.79
C LEU A 340 -22.90 0.95 -13.25
N PRO A 341 -24.17 1.40 -13.19
CA PRO A 341 -24.51 2.77 -13.55
C PRO A 341 -23.80 3.77 -12.62
N PRO A 342 -23.33 4.93 -13.13
CA PRO A 342 -22.53 5.88 -12.36
C PRO A 342 -23.14 6.31 -11.02
N THR A 343 -24.46 6.43 -10.95
CA THR A 343 -25.20 6.77 -9.72
C THR A 343 -24.94 5.81 -8.56
N PHE A 344 -24.64 4.53 -8.84
CA PHE A 344 -24.35 3.52 -7.82
C PHE A 344 -22.86 3.40 -7.51
N ILE A 345 -21.98 4.00 -8.31
CA ILE A 345 -20.52 4.01 -8.12
C ILE A 345 -20.11 5.02 -7.05
N SER A 346 -20.81 6.16 -6.95
CA SER A 346 -20.47 7.24 -6.01
C SER A 346 -20.70 6.89 -4.55
N GLU A 347 -21.60 5.94 -4.26
CA GLU A 347 -21.86 5.49 -2.89
C GLU A 347 -20.73 4.59 -2.38
N LYS A 348 -20.30 4.80 -1.13
CA LYS A 348 -19.25 3.98 -0.53
C LYS A 348 -19.73 2.54 -0.30
N PRO A 349 -18.81 1.55 -0.26
CA PRO A 349 -19.14 0.20 0.19
C PRO A 349 -19.75 0.19 1.60
N PHE A 350 -20.73 -0.69 1.84
CA PHE A 350 -21.38 -0.82 3.15
C PHE A 350 -20.74 -1.90 4.04
N ALA A 351 -20.07 -2.89 3.46
CA ALA A 351 -19.31 -3.89 4.21
C ALA A 351 -17.86 -3.43 4.41
N HIS A 352 -17.40 -3.51 5.66
CA HIS A 352 -16.06 -3.11 6.07
C HIS A 352 -15.33 -4.32 6.66
N LEU A 353 -14.06 -4.49 6.32
CA LEU A 353 -13.22 -5.59 6.80
C LEU A 353 -12.62 -5.24 8.16
N TYR A 354 -12.81 -6.12 9.14
CA TYR A 354 -12.30 -6.01 10.51
C TYR A 354 -11.49 -7.25 10.88
N VAL A 355 -10.67 -7.11 11.93
CA VAL A 355 -9.90 -8.21 12.51
C VAL A 355 -10.21 -8.32 13.99
N PRO A 356 -10.47 -9.52 14.54
CA PRO A 356 -10.61 -9.70 15.98
C PRO A 356 -9.33 -9.28 16.72
N ALA A 357 -9.45 -8.41 17.71
CA ALA A 357 -8.34 -7.92 18.50
C ALA A 357 -7.78 -9.00 19.42
N LEU A 358 -6.44 -9.01 19.60
CA LEU A 358 -5.74 -9.86 20.55
C LEU A 358 -5.92 -11.38 20.37
N LEU A 359 -6.23 -11.83 19.14
CA LEU A 359 -6.42 -13.23 18.82
C LEU A 359 -5.36 -13.75 17.85
N LEU A 360 -4.93 -14.99 18.08
CA LEU A 360 -4.07 -15.77 17.21
C LEU A 360 -4.78 -17.05 16.80
N LEU A 361 -4.58 -17.45 15.54
CA LEU A 361 -5.03 -18.74 15.04
C LEU A 361 -4.04 -19.84 15.46
N PRO A 362 -4.53 -21.07 15.70
CA PRO A 362 -3.70 -22.26 15.78
C PRO A 362 -2.81 -22.42 14.54
N THR A 363 -1.63 -23.02 14.74
CA THR A 363 -0.70 -23.29 13.63
C THR A 363 -1.13 -24.48 12.80
N ASP A 364 -1.77 -25.48 13.42
CA ASP A 364 -2.30 -26.65 12.74
C ASP A 364 -3.46 -26.26 11.79
N PRO A 365 -3.44 -26.72 10.52
CA PRO A 365 -4.48 -26.37 9.55
C PRO A 365 -5.89 -26.81 9.91
N ASP A 366 -6.06 -27.97 10.55
CA ASP A 366 -7.37 -28.53 10.89
C ASP A 366 -7.95 -27.77 12.09
N ASP A 367 -7.13 -27.51 13.11
CA ASP A 367 -7.51 -26.68 14.25
C ASP A 367 -7.85 -25.25 13.82
N ARG A 368 -7.08 -24.69 12.88
CA ARG A 368 -7.37 -23.36 12.30
C ARG A 368 -8.72 -23.35 11.59
N ALA A 369 -9.04 -24.39 10.81
CA ALA A 369 -10.32 -24.48 10.12
C ALA A 369 -11.50 -24.59 11.09
N GLU A 370 -11.36 -25.39 12.16
CA GLU A 370 -12.40 -25.51 13.18
C GLU A 370 -12.56 -24.22 13.99
N ALA A 371 -11.46 -23.51 14.29
CA ALA A 371 -11.52 -22.21 14.97
C ALA A 371 -12.27 -21.15 14.15
N VAL A 372 -11.99 -21.05 12.84
CA VAL A 372 -12.71 -20.12 11.95
C VAL A 372 -14.18 -20.51 11.84
N LYS A 373 -14.50 -21.80 11.80
CA LYS A 373 -15.87 -22.31 11.77
C LYS A 373 -16.63 -22.00 13.06
N ALA A 374 -16.02 -22.21 14.23
CA ALA A 374 -16.60 -21.87 15.53
C ALA A 374 -16.87 -20.36 15.62
N PHE A 375 -15.88 -19.53 15.27
CA PHE A 375 -16.07 -18.08 15.19
C PHE A 375 -17.21 -17.72 14.23
N SER A 376 -17.28 -18.33 13.05
CA SER A 376 -18.34 -18.10 12.08
C SER A 376 -19.74 -18.42 12.63
N GLN A 377 -19.89 -19.52 13.37
CA GLN A 377 -21.16 -19.90 14.01
C GLN A 377 -21.61 -18.87 15.04
N ASP A 378 -20.65 -18.27 15.74
CA ASP A 378 -20.93 -17.29 16.79
C ASP A 378 -21.19 -15.87 16.25
N VAL A 379 -20.76 -15.54 15.03
CA VAL A 379 -20.88 -14.16 14.53
C VAL A 379 -21.75 -13.98 13.29
N LEU A 380 -21.78 -14.95 12.36
CA LEU A 380 -22.42 -14.75 11.06
C LEU A 380 -23.91 -14.45 11.20
N ASN A 381 -24.36 -13.42 10.47
CA ASN A 381 -25.74 -12.94 10.42
C ASN A 381 -26.31 -12.51 11.79
N ARG A 382 -25.46 -12.27 12.80
CA ARG A 382 -25.86 -11.75 14.11
C ARG A 382 -25.56 -10.26 14.21
N THR A 383 -26.42 -9.57 14.97
CA THR A 383 -26.16 -8.19 15.39
C THR A 383 -25.31 -8.21 16.65
N LEU A 384 -24.13 -7.60 16.59
CA LEU A 384 -23.14 -7.57 17.66
C LEU A 384 -22.75 -6.13 17.98
N ASN A 385 -22.34 -5.90 19.23
CA ASN A 385 -21.71 -4.66 19.64
C ASN A 385 -20.20 -4.76 19.38
N MET A 386 -19.70 -3.94 18.47
CA MET A 386 -18.30 -3.92 18.09
C MET A 386 -17.61 -2.71 18.71
N ASN A 387 -16.43 -2.91 19.31
CA ASN A 387 -15.58 -1.81 19.79
C ASN A 387 -14.24 -1.85 19.05
N VAL A 388 -13.80 -0.71 18.52
CA VAL A 388 -12.48 -0.59 17.88
C VAL A 388 -11.43 -0.38 18.97
N GLU A 389 -10.53 -1.35 19.14
CA GLU A 389 -9.50 -1.30 20.17
C GLU A 389 -8.25 -0.57 19.71
N TYR A 390 -7.79 -0.90 18.50
CA TYR A 390 -6.62 -0.29 17.87
C TYR A 390 -6.66 -0.46 16.35
N ARG A 391 -5.79 0.27 15.65
CA ARG A 391 -5.62 0.17 14.21
C ARG A 391 -4.19 -0.20 13.87
N ILE A 392 -4.00 -1.10 12.91
CA ILE A 392 -2.70 -1.44 12.32
C ILE A 392 -2.89 -1.34 10.81
N SER A 393 -2.06 -0.56 10.10
CA SER A 393 -2.19 -0.41 8.63
C SER A 393 -3.54 0.12 8.13
N GLY A 394 -4.27 0.86 8.97
CA GLY A 394 -5.64 1.28 8.66
C GLY A 394 -6.69 0.17 8.79
N THR A 395 -6.27 -1.06 9.08
CA THR A 395 -7.16 -2.16 9.48
C THR A 395 -7.53 -1.98 10.94
N GLU A 396 -8.83 -2.06 11.21
CA GLU A 396 -9.38 -1.91 12.54
C GLU A 396 -9.42 -3.27 13.24
N TYR A 397 -8.82 -3.31 14.43
CA TYR A 397 -8.83 -4.48 15.30
C TYR A 397 -9.86 -4.24 16.39
N VAL A 398 -10.79 -5.18 16.52
CA VAL A 398 -12.04 -4.95 17.25
C VAL A 398 -12.36 -6.09 18.20
N THR A 399 -13.09 -5.79 19.28
CA THR A 399 -13.77 -6.80 20.10
C THR A 399 -15.25 -6.84 19.74
N LEU A 400 -15.84 -8.04 19.75
CA LEU A 400 -17.26 -8.25 19.51
C LEU A 400 -17.92 -8.74 20.80
N VAL A 401 -19.02 -8.10 21.16
CA VAL A 401 -19.79 -8.41 22.36
C VAL A 401 -21.24 -8.70 21.97
N ASP A 402 -21.80 -9.78 22.52
CA ASP A 402 -23.21 -10.07 22.34
C ASP A 402 -24.07 -9.00 23.07
N PRO A 403 -25.00 -8.33 22.38
CA PRO A 403 -25.76 -7.24 22.98
C PRO A 403 -26.71 -7.71 24.10
N SER A 404 -27.12 -8.98 24.10
CA SER A 404 -28.05 -9.57 25.07
C SER A 404 -27.34 -10.12 26.31
N THR A 405 -26.31 -10.95 26.14
CA THR A 405 -25.60 -11.59 27.26
C THR A 405 -24.45 -10.75 27.78
N LYS A 406 -23.99 -9.76 27.00
CA LYS A 406 -22.76 -8.99 27.23
C LYS A 406 -21.48 -9.85 27.21
N ALA A 407 -21.57 -11.07 26.69
CA ALA A 407 -20.42 -11.96 26.55
C ALA A 407 -19.47 -11.46 25.45
N ASP A 408 -18.17 -11.55 25.71
CA ASP A 408 -17.12 -11.28 24.72
C ASP A 408 -16.89 -12.55 23.89
N ILE A 409 -17.18 -12.46 22.59
CA ILE A 409 -17.11 -13.60 21.68
C ILE A 409 -15.69 -14.19 21.63
N ALA A 410 -14.67 -13.33 21.71
CA ALA A 410 -13.28 -13.78 21.65
C ALA A 410 -12.87 -14.47 22.95
N GLU A 411 -13.32 -13.99 24.11
CA GLU A 411 -13.06 -14.65 25.40
C GLU A 411 -13.70 -16.04 25.46
N ASP A 412 -14.94 -16.18 25.00
CA ASP A 412 -15.66 -17.47 24.97
C ASP A 412 -14.94 -18.50 24.08
N LEU A 413 -14.53 -18.10 22.87
CA LEU A 413 -13.80 -18.98 21.95
C LEU A 413 -12.41 -19.37 22.46
N ILE A 414 -11.74 -18.49 23.20
CA ILE A 414 -10.51 -18.84 23.92
C ILE A 414 -10.81 -19.84 25.04
N ALA A 415 -11.86 -19.60 25.83
CA ALA A 415 -12.25 -20.46 26.95
C ALA A 415 -12.70 -21.86 26.51
N ASP A 416 -13.18 -22.00 25.27
CA ASP A 416 -13.51 -23.26 24.64
C ASP A 416 -12.33 -23.93 23.91
N GLY A 417 -11.19 -23.24 23.85
CA GLY A 417 -9.95 -23.79 23.32
C GLY A 417 -9.88 -23.80 21.79
N TYR A 418 -10.63 -22.92 21.11
CA TYR A 418 -10.54 -22.74 19.66
C TYR A 418 -9.48 -21.70 19.26
N LEU A 419 -9.32 -20.64 20.06
CA LEU A 419 -8.42 -19.52 19.76
C LEU A 419 -7.37 -19.31 20.85
N ILE A 420 -6.28 -18.64 20.50
CA ILE A 420 -5.16 -18.34 21.39
C ILE A 420 -5.11 -16.82 21.64
N ALA A 421 -4.84 -16.40 22.87
CA ALA A 421 -4.68 -15.00 23.20
C ALA A 421 -3.33 -14.45 22.71
N ASP A 422 -3.31 -13.29 22.06
CA ASP A 422 -2.06 -12.58 21.75
C ASP A 422 -1.50 -11.88 23.00
N LYS A 423 -0.47 -12.50 23.58
CA LYS A 423 0.16 -12.05 24.83
C LYS A 423 1.24 -11.00 24.60
N ASN A 424 1.61 -10.73 23.34
CA ASN A 424 2.77 -9.90 23.00
C ASN A 424 2.41 -8.42 22.82
N LYS A 425 1.12 -8.08 22.77
CA LYS A 425 0.66 -6.70 22.69
C LYS A 425 0.99 -5.93 23.98
N LYS A 426 1.87 -4.95 23.89
CA LYS A 426 2.26 -4.07 25.00
C LYS A 426 1.45 -2.78 25.00
N ASP A 427 0.14 -2.90 25.17
CA ASP A 427 -0.76 -1.74 25.34
C ASP A 427 -1.33 -1.73 26.77
N ARG A 428 -0.95 -0.72 27.56
CA ARG A 428 -1.37 -0.60 28.96
C ARG A 428 -2.89 -0.46 29.10
N ARG A 429 -3.57 0.14 28.12
CA ARG A 429 -5.04 0.31 28.13
C ARG A 429 -5.77 -1.02 28.06
N LEU A 430 -5.17 -1.99 27.38
CA LEU A 430 -5.74 -3.33 27.17
C LEU A 430 -5.26 -4.34 28.22
N ALA A 431 -4.49 -3.92 29.22
CA ALA A 431 -3.87 -4.83 30.18
C ALA A 431 -4.88 -5.73 30.89
N LYS A 432 -6.06 -5.19 31.25
CA LYS A 432 -7.15 -5.97 31.83
C LYS A 432 -7.71 -7.01 30.85
N LEU A 433 -8.06 -6.57 29.63
CA LEU A 433 -8.61 -7.47 28.59
C LEU A 433 -7.62 -8.60 28.25
N ILE A 434 -6.32 -8.28 28.13
CA ILE A 434 -5.26 -9.26 27.91
C ILE A 434 -5.17 -10.24 29.09
N ALA A 435 -5.32 -9.77 30.32
CA ALA A 435 -5.34 -10.63 31.50
C ALA A 435 -6.55 -11.57 31.50
N ASP A 436 -7.75 -11.05 31.19
CA ASP A 436 -8.99 -11.83 31.10
C ASP A 436 -8.85 -12.95 30.02
N TYR A 437 -8.33 -12.61 28.84
CA TYR A 437 -8.06 -13.60 27.77
C TYR A 437 -7.01 -14.64 28.18
N LYS A 438 -5.96 -14.23 28.91
CA LYS A 438 -4.95 -15.18 29.43
C LYS A 438 -5.56 -16.14 30.44
N ASP A 439 -6.44 -15.66 31.31
CA ASP A 439 -7.11 -16.48 32.30
C ASP A 439 -8.09 -17.47 31.64
N ALA A 440 -8.80 -17.04 30.59
CA ALA A 440 -9.62 -17.92 29.76
C ALA A 440 -8.77 -19.02 29.09
N GLU A 441 -7.63 -18.67 28.51
CA GLU A 441 -6.74 -19.63 27.85
C GLU A 441 -6.16 -20.64 28.86
N GLN A 442 -5.75 -20.17 30.04
CA GLN A 442 -5.26 -21.05 31.12
C GLN A 442 -6.33 -22.03 31.59
N LYS A 443 -7.59 -21.58 31.69
CA LYS A 443 -8.71 -22.48 32.01
C LYS A 443 -8.91 -23.52 30.90
N ALA A 444 -8.87 -23.14 29.63
CA ALA A 444 -8.99 -24.08 28.51
C ALA A 444 -7.87 -25.13 28.54
N ARG A 445 -6.62 -24.71 28.78
CA ARG A 445 -5.45 -25.58 28.96
C ARG A 445 -5.64 -26.58 30.11
N LYS A 446 -6.02 -26.09 31.28
CA LYS A 446 -6.21 -26.94 32.48
C LYS A 446 -7.29 -28.00 32.30
N HIS A 447 -8.31 -27.71 31.50
CA HIS A 447 -9.41 -28.63 31.23
C HIS A 447 -9.27 -29.40 29.91
N HIS A 448 -8.11 -29.31 29.25
CA HIS A 448 -7.82 -30.04 28.01
C HIS A 448 -8.87 -29.82 26.90
N LYS A 449 -9.35 -28.58 26.76
CA LYS A 449 -10.36 -28.21 25.76
C LYS A 449 -9.73 -27.92 24.40
N GLY A 450 -10.45 -28.28 23.32
CA GLY A 450 -10.08 -27.92 21.95
C GLY A 450 -8.62 -28.29 21.60
N ILE A 451 -7.85 -27.30 21.17
CA ILE A 451 -6.44 -27.47 20.78
C ILE A 451 -5.52 -27.94 21.92
N TRP A 452 -5.98 -27.92 23.17
CA TRP A 452 -5.21 -28.31 24.36
C TRP A 452 -5.41 -29.77 24.79
N GLN A 453 -6.20 -30.55 24.04
CA GLN A 453 -6.57 -31.92 24.40
C GLN A 453 -5.37 -32.89 24.52
N TYR A 454 -4.26 -32.62 23.84
CA TYR A 454 -3.05 -33.46 23.82
C TYR A 454 -1.80 -32.80 24.43
N GLY A 455 -1.95 -31.64 25.09
CA GLY A 455 -0.82 -30.87 25.64
C GLY A 455 -0.55 -29.58 24.86
N ASP A 456 0.51 -28.86 25.22
CA ASP A 456 0.86 -27.58 24.59
C ASP A 456 1.53 -27.79 23.23
N SER A 457 0.79 -27.57 22.14
CA SER A 457 1.30 -27.60 20.76
C SER A 457 1.96 -26.29 20.33
N THR A 458 1.92 -25.25 21.17
CA THR A 458 2.41 -23.89 20.83
C THR A 458 3.86 -23.65 21.22
N GLU A 459 4.46 -24.57 22.00
CA GLU A 459 5.90 -24.62 22.23
C GLU A 459 6.55 -25.65 21.31
N ASP A 460 7.65 -25.26 20.67
CA ASP A 460 8.56 -26.15 19.94
C ASP A 460 9.00 -27.35 20.83
N GLN A 461 8.21 -28.41 20.87
CA GLN A 461 8.66 -29.75 21.29
C GLN A 461 9.66 -30.37 20.29
N ALA A 462 10.13 -29.60 19.30
CA ALA A 462 11.29 -29.97 18.49
C ALA A 462 12.61 -29.98 19.31
N GLY A 463 12.65 -29.33 20.48
CA GLY A 463 13.81 -29.35 21.37
C GLY A 463 13.97 -30.60 22.24
N GLU A 464 12.89 -31.35 22.48
CA GLU A 464 12.87 -32.40 23.52
C GLU A 464 13.08 -33.83 22.97
N PHE A 465 13.03 -34.02 21.65
CA PHE A 465 13.29 -35.32 20.99
C PHE A 465 14.64 -35.44 20.26
N GLY A 466 15.57 -34.51 20.47
CA GLY A 466 16.99 -34.73 20.13
C GLY A 466 17.31 -35.03 18.66
N LEU A 467 16.51 -34.51 17.71
CA LEU A 467 16.76 -34.64 16.28
C LEU A 467 17.09 -33.28 15.65
N SER A 468 18.21 -32.71 16.08
CA SER A 468 18.95 -31.75 15.24
C SER A 468 20.18 -32.45 14.65
N ARG A 469 20.15 -32.69 13.34
CA ARG A 469 21.36 -32.79 12.52
C ARG A 469 21.19 -31.94 11.28
#